data_AF-A0A8S3GNT9-F1
#
_entry.id   AF-A0A8S3GNT9-F1
#
_cell.length_a   1.000
_cell.length_b   1.000
_cell.length_c   1.000
_cell.angle_alpha   90.00
_cell.angle_beta   90.00
_cell.angle_gamma   90.00
#
_symmetry.space_group_name_H-M   'P 1'
#
loop_
_entity.id
_entity.type
_entity.pdbx_description
1 polymer ?
#
loop_
_entity_poly.entity_id
_entity_poly.type
_entity_poly.pdbx_seq_one_letter_code
_entity_poly.pdbx_strand_id
1 'polypeptide(L)' 'KIEHGTWRSFESDERSDVSCGFVDGDLIETYLDLPKTVQQKLIKDLHGENNVQLNTSVEELVKIIEELARIH' A
#
# COMPACT_ATOMS: atom_id res chain seq x y z
N LYS A 1 13.20 -1.37 -13.31
CA LYS A 1 12.08 -1.17 -12.36
C LYS A 1 12.53 -0.09 -11.40
N ILE A 2 11.76 0.98 -11.21
CA ILE A 2 12.10 2.06 -10.27
C ILE A 2 11.53 1.66 -8.90
N GLU A 3 12.28 1.92 -7.83
CA GLU A 3 11.83 1.65 -6.46
C GLU A 3 10.80 2.72 -6.05
N HIS A 4 9.68 2.31 -5.45
CA HIS A 4 8.53 3.19 -5.22
C HIS A 4 8.83 4.31 -4.23
N GLY A 5 9.57 4.03 -3.16
CA GLY A 5 9.97 5.03 -2.17
C GLY A 5 10.84 6.13 -2.78
N THR A 6 11.73 5.76 -3.69
CA THR A 6 12.59 6.66 -4.47
C THR A 6 11.77 7.43 -5.51
N TRP A 7 10.74 6.82 -6.09
CA TRP A 7 9.86 7.52 -7.03
C TRP A 7 8.99 8.57 -6.33
N ARG A 8 8.57 8.30 -5.09
CA ARG A 8 7.73 9.21 -4.30
C ARG A 8 8.52 10.12 -3.37
N SER A 9 9.85 10.02 -3.30
CA SER A 9 10.66 10.91 -2.46
C SER A 9 10.48 12.36 -2.89
N PHE A 10 10.54 13.27 -1.92
CA PHE A 10 10.59 14.69 -2.20
C PHE A 10 11.97 15.02 -2.77
N GLU A 11 12.03 15.59 -3.95
CA GLU A 11 13.28 15.97 -4.61
C GLU A 11 13.23 17.46 -5.00
N SER A 12 14.28 18.19 -4.64
CA SER A 12 14.56 19.54 -5.14
C SER A 12 16.06 19.65 -5.47
N ASP A 13 16.45 20.75 -6.13
CA ASP A 13 17.87 21.00 -6.44
C ASP A 13 18.77 21.06 -5.19
N GLU A 14 18.19 21.28 -4.01
CA GLU A 14 18.91 21.47 -2.74
C GLU A 14 18.85 20.25 -1.81
N ARG A 15 17.83 19.39 -1.93
CA ARG A 15 17.66 18.23 -1.03
C ARG A 15 16.77 17.12 -1.60
N SER A 16 16.98 15.94 -1.03
CA SER A 16 16.12 14.77 -1.19
C SER A 16 15.65 14.30 0.18
N ASP A 17 14.35 14.10 0.36
CA ASP A 17 13.74 13.64 1.60
C ASP A 17 12.77 12.47 1.34
N VAL A 18 12.66 11.54 2.29
CA VAL A 18 11.70 10.44 2.22
C VAL A 18 10.27 11.00 2.31
N SER A 19 9.36 10.49 1.47
CA SER A 19 7.94 10.84 1.57
C SER A 19 7.39 10.52 2.96
N CYS A 20 6.80 11.51 3.62
CA CYS A 20 6.22 11.36 4.96
C CYS A 20 4.87 12.07 5.06
N GLY A 21 3.91 11.48 5.78
CA GLY A 21 2.58 12.06 5.96
C GLY A 21 1.65 11.95 4.72
N PHE A 22 2.09 11.24 3.68
CA PHE A 22 1.31 10.98 2.47
C PHE A 22 1.22 9.48 2.21
N VAL A 23 0.06 9.04 1.69
CA VAL A 23 -0.16 7.68 1.20
C VAL A 23 -0.44 7.77 -0.29
N ASP A 24 0.22 6.92 -1.07
CA ASP A 24 0.02 6.84 -2.51
C ASP A 24 -1.23 6.02 -2.85
N GLY A 25 -2.33 6.71 -3.16
CA GLY A 25 -3.61 6.07 -3.52
C GLY A 25 -3.49 5.14 -4.72
N ASP A 26 -2.77 5.53 -5.76
CA ASP A 26 -2.58 4.71 -6.97
C ASP A 26 -1.92 3.36 -6.63
N LEU A 27 -0.90 3.40 -5.76
CA LEU A 27 -0.24 2.19 -5.29
C LEU A 27 -1.21 1.31 -4.47
N ILE A 28 -2.01 1.90 -3.59
CA ILE A 28 -2.99 1.14 -2.78
C ILE A 28 -4.06 0.52 -3.68
N GLU A 29 -4.56 1.25 -4.68
CA GLU A 29 -5.60 0.77 -5.59
C GLU A 29 -5.12 -0.38 -6.46
N THR A 30 -3.83 -0.41 -6.86
CA THR A 30 -3.26 -1.57 -7.59
C THR A 30 -3.36 -2.89 -6.82
N TYR A 31 -3.64 -2.88 -5.52
CA TYR A 31 -3.94 -4.08 -4.75
C TYR A 31 -5.15 -4.85 -5.31
N LEU A 32 -6.17 -4.15 -5.81
CA LEU A 32 -7.39 -4.77 -6.37
C LEU A 32 -7.10 -5.58 -7.63
N ASP A 33 -6.05 -5.22 -8.37
CA ASP A 33 -5.61 -5.91 -9.59
C ASP A 33 -4.74 -7.14 -9.30
N LEU A 34 -4.29 -7.32 -8.05
CA LEU A 34 -3.44 -8.46 -7.69
C LEU A 34 -4.24 -9.78 -7.67
N PRO A 35 -3.61 -10.90 -8.07
CA PRO A 35 -4.23 -12.21 -7.88
C PRO A 35 -4.54 -12.47 -6.39
N LYS A 36 -5.69 -13.10 -6.11
CA LYS A 36 -6.11 -13.42 -4.73
C LYS A 36 -5.04 -14.15 -3.90
N THR A 37 -4.25 -15.01 -4.54
CA THR A 37 -3.14 -15.72 -3.88
C THR A 37 -2.04 -14.79 -3.37
N VAL A 38 -1.78 -13.70 -4.09
CA VAL A 38 -0.79 -12.66 -3.71
C VAL A 38 -1.37 -11.80 -2.58
N GLN A 39 -2.64 -11.41 -2.69
CA GLN A 39 -3.36 -10.67 -1.64
C GLN A 39 -3.34 -11.43 -0.30
N GLN A 40 -3.68 -12.72 -0.31
CA GLN A 40 -3.66 -13.59 0.87
C GLN A 40 -2.25 -13.70 1.47
N LYS A 41 -1.23 -13.84 0.62
CA LYS A 41 0.16 -13.89 1.07
C LYS A 41 0.57 -12.58 1.76
N LEU A 42 0.23 -11.44 1.18
CA LEU A 42 0.55 -10.13 1.73
C LEU A 42 -0.01 -9.96 3.16
N ILE A 43 -1.28 -10.30 3.37
CA ILE A 43 -1.91 -10.22 4.70
C ILE A 43 -1.25 -11.18 5.70
N LYS A 44 -0.93 -12.40 5.26
CA LYS A 44 -0.24 -13.38 6.11
C LYS A 44 1.15 -12.89 6.53
N ASP A 45 1.91 -12.32 5.59
CA ASP A 45 3.26 -11.81 5.86
C ASP A 45 3.20 -10.60 6.82
N LEU A 46 2.19 -9.71 6.65
CA LEU A 46 1.94 -8.59 7.56
C LEU A 46 1.67 -9.03 9.00
N HIS A 47 0.93 -10.13 9.21
CA HIS A 47 0.69 -10.68 10.55
C HIS A 47 1.94 -11.31 11.19
N GLY A 48 2.90 -11.74 10.37
CA GLY A 48 4.09 -12.44 10.81
C GLY A 48 5.27 -11.52 11.17
N GLU A 49 5.43 -10.39 10.48
CA GLU A 49 6.67 -9.62 10.55
C GLU A 49 6.69 -8.50 11.61
N ASN A 50 5.55 -7.90 11.97
CA ASN A 50 5.57 -6.62 12.68
C ASN A 50 4.97 -6.59 14.10
N ASN A 51 4.59 -7.73 14.69
CA ASN A 51 3.75 -7.78 15.92
C ASN A 51 2.44 -6.96 15.83
N VAL A 52 2.14 -6.39 14.66
CA VAL A 52 0.88 -5.73 14.33
C VAL A 52 -0.03 -6.84 13.80
N GLN A 53 -0.89 -7.34 14.68
CA GLN A 53 -2.02 -8.15 14.24
C GLN A 53 -2.99 -7.21 13.53
N LEU A 54 -2.90 -7.15 12.20
CA LEU A 54 -4.00 -6.64 11.39
C LEU A 54 -5.18 -7.57 11.62
N ASN A 55 -6.17 -7.13 12.39
CA ASN A 55 -7.42 -7.87 12.55
C ASN A 55 -8.30 -7.63 11.32
N THR A 56 -7.78 -7.96 10.14
CA THR A 56 -8.43 -7.65 8.85
C THR A 56 -8.23 -8.82 7.89
N SER A 57 -9.34 -9.28 7.32
CA SER A 57 -9.39 -10.30 6.28
C SER A 57 -9.09 -9.69 4.89
N VAL A 58 -8.81 -10.55 3.91
CA VAL A 58 -8.63 -10.11 2.50
C VAL A 58 -9.89 -9.39 2.02
N GLU A 59 -11.06 -9.92 2.36
CA GLU A 59 -12.35 -9.39 1.97
C GLU A 59 -12.62 -8.01 2.57
N GLU A 60 -12.28 -7.80 3.84
CA GLU A 60 -12.40 -6.50 4.49
C GLU A 60 -11.44 -5.47 3.88
N LEU A 61 -10.20 -5.84 3.61
CA LEU A 61 -9.23 -4.95 2.97
C LEU A 61 -9.66 -4.57 1.55
N VAL A 62 -10.16 -5.52 0.76
CA VAL A 62 -10.73 -5.26 -0.57
C VAL A 62 -11.87 -4.25 -0.47
N LYS A 63 -12.80 -4.47 0.46
CA LYS A 63 -13.95 -3.57 0.66
C LYS A 63 -13.51 -2.15 1.02
N ILE A 64 -12.52 -2.00 1.90
CA ILE A 64 -11.98 -0.68 2.28
C ILE A 64 -11.38 0.03 1.06
N ILE A 65 -10.58 -0.67 0.25
CA ILE A 65 -9.93 -0.10 -0.92
C ILE A 65 -10.97 0.25 -2.00
N GLU A 66 -11.98 -0.59 -2.22
CA GLU A 66 -13.11 -0.29 -3.10
C GLU A 66 -13.91 0.94 -2.66
N GLU A 67 -14.07 1.15 -1.35
CA GLU A 67 -14.72 2.36 -0.82
C GLU A 67 -13.86 3.61 -1.04
N LEU A 68 -12.54 3.51 -0.86
CA LEU A 68 -11.60 4.60 -1.15
C LEU A 68 -11.56 4.95 -2.64
N ALA A 69 -11.57 3.96 -3.53
CA ALA A 69 -11.54 4.17 -4.97
C ALA A 69 -12.80 4.86 -5.53
N ARG A 70 -13.88 5.01 -4.76
CA ARG A 70 -15.10 5.72 -5.16
C ARG A 70 -15.05 7.23 -4.97
N ILE A 71 -14.03 7.76 -4.29
CA ILE A 71 -13.94 9.20 -4.00
C ILE A 71 -13.46 10.02 -5.21
N HIS A 72 -13.08 9.35 -6.30
CA HIS A 72 -12.73 9.91 -7.61
C HIS A 72 -13.39 9.08 -8.71
#